data_AF-A0A7Y7CNI6-F1
#
_entry.id   AF-A0A7Y7CNI6-F1
#
_cell.length_a   1.000
_cell.length_b   1.000
_cell.length_c   1.000
_cell.angle_alpha   90.00
_cell.angle_beta   90.00
_cell.angle_gamma   90.00
#
_symmetry.space_group_name_H-M   'P 1'
#
loop_
_entity.id
_entity.type
_entity.pdbx_description
1 polymer ?
#
loop_
_entity_poly.entity_id
_entity_poly.type
_entity_poly.pdbx_seq_one_letter_code
_entity_poly.pdbx_strand_id
1 'polypeptide(L)'
;LAINTERRDVLGVTFPALKPGALGDMPVEVLSRDPVLGVEAPLHALQENAWTEMQQELAQVSTNSNHVVLEGASHNFTLERPDAIIAAVRRVIAQH
;
A
#
# COMPACT_ATOMS: atom_id res chain seq x y z
N LEU A 1 15.15 3.33 -5.32
CA LEU A 1 15.93 2.39 -4.48
C LEU A 1 16.76 3.25 -3.54
N ALA A 2 16.48 3.45 -2.25
CA ALA A 2 16.27 2.40 -1.26
C ALA A 2 15.89 2.99 0.13
N ILE A 3 14.93 3.92 0.24
CA ILE A 3 14.50 4.43 1.56
C ILE A 3 13.90 3.29 2.41
N ASN A 4 13.21 2.33 1.79
CA ASN A 4 12.69 1.15 2.48
C ASN A 4 13.70 0.04 2.75
N THR A 5 14.81 -0.07 2.01
CA THR A 5 15.77 -1.16 2.26
C THR A 5 16.48 -0.94 3.60
N GLU A 6 16.79 0.31 3.95
CA GLU A 6 17.42 0.66 5.23
C GLU A 6 16.44 0.62 6.42
N ARG A 7 15.12 0.67 6.19
CA ARG A 7 14.08 0.72 7.23
C ARG A 7 13.35 -0.59 7.50
N ARG A 8 13.73 -1.69 6.83
CA ARG A 8 13.08 -3.01 6.99
C ARG A 8 13.51 -3.78 8.24
N ASP A 9 14.48 -3.28 9.00
CA ASP A 9 14.96 -3.89 10.25
C ASP A 9 14.21 -3.38 11.49
N VAL A 10 12.89 -3.53 11.50
CA VAL A 10 12.05 -3.09 12.64
C VAL A 10 11.97 -4.18 13.73
N LEU A 11 12.40 -5.42 13.41
CA LEU A 11 12.25 -6.60 14.28
C LEU A 11 13.48 -7.53 14.29
N GLY A 12 14.64 -7.14 13.73
CA GLY A 12 15.75 -8.09 13.51
C GLY A 12 15.48 -9.08 12.39
N VAL A 13 14.45 -8.82 11.57
CA VAL A 13 13.99 -9.68 10.47
C VAL A 13 14.02 -8.88 9.19
N THR A 14 14.91 -9.26 8.27
CA THR A 14 14.97 -8.67 6.93
C THR A 14 13.91 -9.28 6.05
N PHE A 15 12.87 -8.53 5.72
CA PHE A 15 11.95 -8.91 4.65
C PHE A 15 12.57 -8.54 3.30
N PRO A 16 12.79 -9.50 2.37
CA PRO A 16 13.28 -9.16 1.04
C PRO A 16 12.27 -8.24 0.34
N ALA A 17 12.77 -7.20 -0.34
CA ALA A 17 11.94 -6.35 -1.16
C ALA A 17 11.27 -7.20 -2.26
N LEU A 18 9.97 -7.00 -2.47
CA LEU A 18 9.28 -7.60 -3.60
C LEU A 18 9.87 -7.01 -4.89
N LYS A 19 10.21 -7.87 -5.85
CA LYS A 19 10.74 -7.42 -7.14
C LYS A 19 9.58 -6.83 -7.96
N PRO A 20 9.75 -5.66 -8.59
CA PRO A 20 8.78 -5.15 -9.55
C PRO A 20 8.48 -6.20 -10.63
N GLY A 21 7.20 -6.38 -10.96
CA GLY A 21 6.72 -7.36 -11.95
C GLY A 21 6.84 -8.83 -11.55
N ALA A 22 7.18 -9.17 -10.30
CA ALA A 22 7.30 -10.55 -9.84
C ALA A 22 6.02 -11.39 -10.02
N LEU A 23 4.85 -10.74 -10.12
CA LEU A 23 3.55 -11.39 -10.35
C LEU A 23 3.09 -11.35 -11.81
N GLY A 24 3.93 -10.88 -12.74
CA GLY A 24 3.55 -10.75 -14.15
C GLY A 24 2.37 -9.79 -14.32
N ASP A 25 1.31 -10.24 -14.98
CA ASP A 25 0.07 -9.50 -15.27
C ASP A 25 -1.09 -9.85 -14.32
N MET A 26 -0.81 -10.55 -13.22
CA MET A 26 -1.82 -10.90 -12.21
C MET A 26 -2.50 -9.63 -11.67
N PRO A 27 -3.84 -9.54 -11.66
CA PRO A 27 -4.54 -8.38 -11.11
C PRO A 27 -4.18 -8.15 -9.64
N VAL A 28 -3.71 -6.94 -9.29
CA VAL A 28 -3.40 -6.55 -7.91
C VAL A 28 -4.05 -5.23 -7.57
N GLU A 29 -4.89 -5.21 -6.52
CA GLU A 29 -5.47 -3.98 -5.98
C GLU A 29 -4.78 -3.61 -4.66
N VAL A 30 -4.14 -2.44 -4.62
CA VAL A 30 -3.53 -1.88 -3.41
C VAL A 30 -4.43 -0.75 -2.92
N LEU A 31 -4.91 -0.85 -1.68
CA LEU A 31 -5.72 0.17 -1.03
C LEU A 31 -4.96 0.70 0.18
N SER A 32 -4.81 2.01 0.26
CA SER A 32 -4.12 2.67 1.37
C SER A 32 -4.98 3.76 1.99
N ARG A 33 -4.76 4.00 3.29
CA ARG A 33 -5.40 5.09 4.03
C ARG A 33 -4.98 6.47 3.52
N ASP A 34 -5.71 7.50 3.94
CA ASP A 34 -5.33 8.89 3.73
C ASP A 34 -4.00 9.20 4.45
N PRO A 35 -2.96 9.68 3.73
CA PRO A 35 -1.67 9.98 4.34
C PRO A 35 -1.70 11.23 5.21
N VAL A 36 -2.64 12.17 5.04
CA VAL A 36 -2.64 13.40 5.87
C VAL A 36 -3.46 13.25 7.16
N LEU A 37 -4.31 12.22 7.23
CA LEU A 37 -5.19 12.01 8.38
C LEU A 37 -4.40 11.51 9.61
N GLY A 38 -4.43 12.30 10.70
CA GLY A 38 -3.75 11.96 11.96
C GLY A 38 -2.24 12.29 12.01
N VAL A 39 -1.73 13.01 11.00
CA VAL A 39 -0.34 13.48 10.98
C VAL A 39 -0.21 14.81 11.72
N GLU A 40 0.11 14.74 13.00
CA GLU A 40 0.19 15.91 13.90
C GLU A 40 1.63 16.37 14.18
N ALA A 41 2.64 15.54 13.91
CA ALA A 41 4.04 15.81 14.23
C ALA A 41 5.01 15.39 13.11
N PRO A 42 6.23 15.97 13.02
CA PRO A 42 7.21 15.63 11.97
C PRO A 42 7.60 14.15 11.92
N LEU A 43 7.66 13.48 13.08
CA LEU A 43 7.91 12.04 13.13
C LEU A 43 6.77 11.25 12.46
N HIS A 44 5.51 11.67 12.64
CA HIS A 44 4.36 11.03 11.99
C HIS A 44 4.45 11.22 10.48
N ALA A 45 4.89 12.38 9.99
CA ALA A 45 5.10 12.62 8.56
C ALA A 45 6.19 11.73 7.95
N LEU A 46 7.30 11.50 8.67
CA LEU A 46 8.36 10.59 8.21
C LEU A 46 7.93 9.12 8.17
N GLN A 47 7.10 8.70 9.12
CA GLN A 47 6.49 7.38 9.13
C GLN A 47 5.48 7.24 8.00
N GLU A 48 4.69 8.28 7.75
CA GLU A 48 3.71 8.30 6.67
C GLU A 48 4.36 8.23 5.28
N ASN A 49 5.45 8.98 5.07
CA ASN A 49 6.16 8.95 3.80
C ASN A 49 6.69 7.54 3.51
N ALA A 50 7.30 6.88 4.51
CA ALA A 50 7.74 5.50 4.36
C ALA A 50 6.57 4.53 4.13
N TRP A 51 5.45 4.74 4.82
CA TRP A 51 4.24 3.95 4.59
C TRP A 51 3.74 4.09 3.15
N THR A 52 3.65 5.33 2.66
CA THR A 52 3.22 5.65 1.29
C THR A 52 4.15 5.01 0.25
N GLU A 53 5.47 5.11 0.46
CA GLU A 53 6.46 4.46 -0.40
C GLU A 53 6.30 2.93 -0.42
N MET A 54 6.01 2.29 0.72
CA MET A 54 5.72 0.86 0.75
C MET A 54 4.49 0.50 -0.10
N GLN A 55 3.41 1.28 -0.04
CA GLN A 55 2.22 1.00 -0.85
C GLN A 55 2.50 1.14 -2.35
N GLN A 56 3.31 2.13 -2.73
CA GLN A 56 3.79 2.29 -4.11
C GLN A 56 4.66 1.12 -4.56
N GLU A 57 5.56 0.63 -3.70
CA GLU A 57 6.37 -0.56 -3.98
C GLU A 57 5.51 -1.81 -4.17
N LEU A 58 4.47 -2.01 -3.34
CA LEU A 58 3.50 -3.11 -3.53
C LEU A 58 2.78 -3.02 -4.88
N ALA A 59 2.40 -1.81 -5.31
CA ALA A 59 1.75 -1.60 -6.60
C ALA A 59 2.65 -1.95 -7.79
N GLN A 60 3.98 -1.97 -7.62
CA GLN A 60 4.90 -2.33 -8.69
C GLN A 60 5.10 -3.84 -8.86
N VAL A 61 4.57 -4.67 -7.95
CA VAL A 61 4.81 -6.13 -7.96
C VAL A 61 4.12 -6.83 -9.13
N SER A 62 3.06 -6.25 -9.68
CA SER A 62 2.41 -6.66 -10.93
C SER A 62 2.42 -5.51 -11.93
N THR A 63 2.44 -5.84 -13.23
CA THR A 63 2.20 -4.87 -14.31
C THR A 63 0.72 -4.51 -14.47
N ASN A 64 -0.16 -5.30 -13.85
CA ASN A 64 -1.61 -5.08 -13.82
C ASN A 64 -2.07 -4.74 -12.39
N SER A 65 -1.46 -3.70 -11.82
CA SER A 65 -1.82 -3.20 -10.49
C SER A 65 -2.66 -1.93 -10.59
N ASN A 66 -3.54 -1.74 -9.61
CA ASN A 66 -4.22 -0.49 -9.35
C ASN A 66 -3.98 -0.09 -7.89
N HIS A 67 -3.46 1.11 -7.65
CA HIS A 67 -3.25 1.66 -6.30
C HIS A 67 -4.20 2.82 -6.06
N VAL A 68 -5.04 2.69 -5.03
CA VAL A 68 -6.01 3.71 -4.63
C VAL A 68 -5.75 4.16 -3.20
N VAL A 69 -5.60 5.48 -3.03
CA VAL A 69 -5.61 6.12 -1.72
C VAL A 69 -7.05 6.46 -1.35
N LEU A 70 -7.50 6.01 -0.19
CA LEU A 70 -8.84 6.29 0.33
C LEU A 70 -8.79 7.58 1.16
N GLU A 71 -8.99 8.71 0.47
CA GLU A 71 -9.06 10.03 1.10
C GLU A 71 -10.11 10.06 2.24
N GLY A 72 -9.75 10.72 3.34
CA GLY A 72 -10.53 10.80 4.56
C GLY A 72 -10.63 9.51 5.39
N ALA A 73 -10.01 8.40 4.96
CA ALA A 73 -10.08 7.13 5.68
C ALA A 73 -8.84 6.87 6.54
N SER A 74 -9.03 6.29 7.73
CA SER A 74 -7.97 5.98 8.69
C SER A 74 -7.32 4.62 8.41
N HIS A 75 -6.47 4.14 9.32
CA HIS A 75 -5.94 2.78 9.27
C HIS A 75 -7.04 1.70 9.34
N ASN A 76 -8.22 2.05 9.86
CA ASN A 76 -9.39 1.16 9.96
C ASN A 76 -10.34 1.30 8.76
N PHE A 77 -9.85 1.75 7.59
CA PHE A 77 -10.68 1.98 6.40
C PHE A 77 -11.48 0.75 5.96
N THR A 78 -11.12 -0.47 6.36
CA THR A 78 -11.91 -1.68 6.10
C THR A 78 -13.28 -1.64 6.77
N LEU A 79 -13.40 -0.97 7.92
CA LEU A 79 -14.65 -0.73 8.63
C LEU A 79 -15.35 0.54 8.16
N GLU A 80 -14.58 1.58 7.83
CA GLU A 80 -15.11 2.89 7.43
C GLU A 80 -15.60 2.92 5.97
N ARG A 81 -14.90 2.18 5.10
CA ARG A 81 -15.07 2.13 3.63
C ARG A 81 -15.19 0.68 3.11
N PRO A 82 -16.11 -0.14 3.66
CA PRO A 82 -16.28 -1.53 3.22
C PRO A 82 -16.69 -1.62 1.74
N ASP A 83 -17.36 -0.59 1.21
CA ASP A 83 -17.71 -0.44 -0.19
C ASP A 83 -16.46 -0.44 -1.10
N ALA A 84 -15.41 0.28 -0.71
CA ALA A 84 -14.16 0.33 -1.45
C ALA A 84 -13.46 -1.04 -1.50
N ILE A 85 -13.50 -1.80 -0.40
CA ILE A 85 -12.97 -3.17 -0.33
C ILE A 85 -13.73 -4.08 -1.31
N ILE A 86 -15.06 -4.06 -1.25
CA ILE A 86 -15.91 -4.88 -2.12
C ILE A 86 -15.66 -4.53 -3.59
N ALA A 87 -15.53 -3.23 -3.91
CA ALA A 87 -15.24 -2.78 -5.26
C ALA A 87 -13.88 -3.28 -5.75
N ALA A 88 -12.84 -3.25 -4.91
CA ALA A 88 -11.53 -3.77 -5.26
C ALA A 88 -11.56 -5.28 -5.53
N VAL A 89 -12.19 -6.06 -4.66
CA VAL A 89 -12.36 -7.51 -4.86
C VAL A 89 -13.09 -7.80 -6.18
N ARG A 90 -14.16 -7.05 -6.48
CA ARG A 90 -14.88 -7.19 -7.75
C ARG A 90 -14.01 -6.87 -8.96
N ARG A 91 -13.13 -5.87 -8.89
CA ARG A 91 -12.19 -5.54 -9.98
C ARG A 91 -11.21 -6.66 -10.24
N VAL A 92 -10.65 -7.28 -9.20
CA VAL A 92 -9.76 -8.45 -9.37
C VAL A 92 -10.49 -9.59 -10.07
N ILE A 93 -11.69 -9.94 -9.61
CA ILE A 93 -12.48 -11.04 -10.18
C ILE A 93 -12.89 -10.77 -11.64
N ALA A 94 -13.20 -9.52 -11.99
CA ALA A 94 -13.61 -9.15 -13.35
C ALA A 94 -12.46 -9.16 -14.37
N GLN A 95 -11.20 -9.25 -13.94
CA GLN A 95 -10.02 -9.28 -14.81
C GLN A 95 -9.51 -10.71 -15.07
N HIS A 96 -10.20 -11.73 -14.54
CA HIS A 96 -9.95 -13.15 -14.78
C HIS A 96 -10.82 -13.71 -15.90
#